data_AF-A0A533XQH2-F1
#
_entry.id   AF-A0A533XQH2-F1
#
_cell.length_a   1.000
_cell.length_b   1.000
_cell.length_c   1.000
_cell.angle_alpha   90.00
_cell.angle_beta   90.00
_cell.angle_gamma   90.00
#
_symmetry.space_group_name_H-M   'P 1'
#
loop_
_entity.id
_entity.type
_entity.pdbx_description
1 polymer ?
#
loop_
_entity_poly.entity_id
_entity_poly.type
_entity_poly.pdbx_seq_one_letter_code
_entity_poly.pdbx_strand_id
1 'polypeptide(L)'
;MAEKTEPQTYKYDVTLANGPFREPDAPALSYDYFVNRKGWLIPRVMRVWVDIKGELDLFQHQILGVSGGSPGQQLKLTQFLTRKIADQKAQLVLEEGRMEKSSEVLVKGFTETDVHLFPRLEAWMREVKDRVREEIRTQIGL
;
A
#
# COMPACT_ATOMS: atom_id res chain seq x y z
N MET A 1 -28.05 -15.64 20.32
CA MET A 1 -27.86 -15.56 18.87
C MET A 1 -27.23 -14.20 18.60
N ALA A 2 -25.93 -14.15 18.29
CA ALA A 2 -25.26 -12.89 17.98
C ALA A 2 -25.63 -12.52 16.54
N GLU A 3 -26.37 -11.42 16.41
CA GLU A 3 -26.74 -10.81 15.13
C GLU A 3 -25.44 -10.48 14.38
N LYS A 4 -25.14 -11.22 13.30
CA LYS A 4 -24.04 -10.87 12.40
C LYS A 4 -24.44 -9.58 11.70
N THR A 5 -24.09 -8.45 12.30
CA THR A 5 -24.19 -7.15 11.63
C THR A 5 -23.26 -7.19 10.43
N GLU A 6 -23.83 -7.13 9.22
CA GLU A 6 -23.05 -7.02 7.99
C GLU A 6 -22.12 -5.80 8.09
N PRO A 7 -20.86 -5.90 7.65
CA PRO A 7 -19.94 -4.77 7.72
C PRO A 7 -20.50 -3.61 6.89
N GLN A 8 -20.81 -2.50 7.56
CA GLN A 8 -21.20 -1.27 6.87
C GLN A 8 -20.09 -0.85 5.92
N THR A 9 -20.41 -0.77 4.63
CA THR A 9 -19.46 -0.30 3.63
C THR A 9 -19.41 1.22 3.68
N TYR A 10 -18.31 1.76 4.20
CA TYR A 10 -18.07 3.20 4.21
C TYR A 10 -17.31 3.63 2.96
N LYS A 11 -17.67 4.80 2.43
CA LYS A 11 -16.87 5.48 1.42
C LYS A 11 -15.85 6.38 2.13
N TYR A 12 -14.57 6.12 1.89
CA TYR A 12 -13.46 6.89 2.44
C TYR A 12 -12.87 7.85 1.41
N ASP A 13 -12.52 9.05 1.88
CA ASP A 13 -11.66 9.99 1.16
C ASP A 13 -10.24 9.80 1.69
N VAL A 14 -9.32 9.37 0.83
CA VAL A 14 -7.95 9.01 1.20
C VAL A 14 -6.97 9.95 0.51
N THR A 15 -6.19 10.68 1.29
CA THR A 15 -5.22 11.65 0.80
C THR A 15 -3.84 11.27 1.31
N LEU A 16 -2.85 11.18 0.43
CA LEU A 16 -1.46 11.06 0.87
C LEU A 16 -1.08 12.34 1.63
N ALA A 17 -0.63 12.18 2.86
CA ALA A 17 -0.04 13.25 3.66
C ALA A 17 1.45 13.41 3.33
N ASN A 18 2.25 12.34 3.48
CA ASN A 18 3.70 12.40 3.34
C ASN A 18 4.31 11.03 2.93
N GLY A 19 5.58 11.04 2.48
CA GLY A 19 6.39 9.85 2.18
C GLY A 19 7.00 9.88 0.77
N PRO A 20 7.92 8.96 0.44
CA PRO A 20 8.35 7.82 1.27
C PRO A 20 9.35 8.21 2.37
N PHE A 21 9.26 7.54 3.52
CA PHE A 21 10.27 7.58 4.58
C PHE A 21 10.93 6.23 4.75
N ARG A 22 12.21 6.21 5.13
CA ARG A 22 12.90 4.99 5.56
C ARG A 22 12.61 4.76 7.04
N GLU A 23 11.99 3.63 7.37
CA GLU A 23 11.79 3.25 8.76
C GLU A 23 13.13 2.85 9.40
N PRO A 24 13.46 3.36 10.60
CA PRO A 24 14.77 3.14 11.22
C PRO A 24 15.00 1.69 11.65
N ASP A 25 13.95 1.04 12.17
CA ASP A 25 14.05 -0.28 12.80
C ASP A 25 13.46 -1.41 11.94
N ALA A 26 13.14 -1.12 10.68
CA ALA A 26 12.54 -2.10 9.77
C ALA A 26 13.06 -1.95 8.34
N PRO A 27 13.21 -3.05 7.57
CA PRO A 27 13.56 -3.00 6.17
C PRO A 27 12.36 -2.56 5.30
N ALA A 28 11.70 -1.46 5.64
CA ALA A 28 10.50 -0.96 4.99
C ALA A 28 10.63 0.51 4.55
N LEU A 29 9.78 0.92 3.63
CA LEU A 29 9.50 2.32 3.31
C LEU A 29 8.07 2.65 3.77
N SER A 30 7.81 3.87 4.24
CA SER A 30 6.50 4.23 4.76
C SER A 30 5.89 5.48 4.15
N TYR A 31 4.55 5.49 4.16
CA TYR A 31 3.71 6.59 3.68
C TYR A 31 2.63 6.88 4.71
N ASP A 32 2.39 8.17 4.95
CA ASP A 32 1.33 8.63 5.82
C ASP A 32 0.13 9.10 4.99
N TYR A 33 -1.05 8.72 5.42
CA TYR A 33 -2.32 9.05 4.78
C TYR A 33 -3.25 9.71 5.79
N PHE A 34 -3.98 10.72 5.32
CA PHE A 34 -5.20 11.16 5.96
C PHE A 34 -6.38 10.40 5.36
N VAL A 35 -7.19 9.83 6.23
CA VAL A 35 -8.41 9.11 5.87
C VAL A 35 -9.58 9.84 6.49
N ASN A 36 -10.56 10.20 5.69
CA ASN A 36 -11.79 10.78 6.18
C ASN A 36 -13.01 10.01 5.66
N ARG A 37 -14.14 10.17 6.32
CA ARG A 37 -15.45 9.77 5.79
C ARG A 37 -16.53 10.68 6.32
N LYS A 38 -17.68 10.68 5.65
CA LYS A 38 -18.86 11.42 6.12
C LYS A 38 -19.22 11.00 7.55
N GLY A 39 -19.32 11.99 8.43
CA GLY A 39 -19.70 11.81 9.84
C GLY A 39 -18.53 11.89 10.82
N TRP A 40 -17.27 11.84 10.38
CA TRP A 40 -16.16 12.15 11.26
C TRP A 40 -15.93 13.66 11.37
N LEU A 41 -15.63 14.11 12.58
CA LEU A 41 -15.31 15.51 12.86
C LEU A 41 -13.89 15.87 12.42
N ILE A 42 -12.97 14.90 12.45
CA ILE A 42 -11.56 15.07 12.07
C ILE A 42 -11.11 13.91 11.19
N PRO A 43 -10.20 14.14 10.22
CA PRO A 43 -9.52 13.06 9.51
C PRO A 43 -8.73 12.20 10.50
N ARG A 44 -8.74 10.90 10.22
CA ARG A 44 -7.93 9.90 10.92
C ARG A 44 -6.61 9.68 10.16
N VAL A 45 -5.63 9.08 10.82
CA VAL A 45 -4.28 8.89 10.27
C VAL A 45 -4.00 7.42 10.03
N MET A 46 -3.40 7.10 8.89
CA MET A 46 -2.92 5.77 8.58
C MET A 46 -1.49 5.83 8.08
N ARG A 47 -0.59 5.10 8.72
CA ARG A 47 0.78 4.88 8.22
C ARG A 47 0.86 3.51 7.58
N VAL A 48 1.33 3.45 6.35
CA VAL A 48 1.50 2.20 5.60
C VAL A 48 2.96 1.94 5.34
N TRP A 49 3.46 0.81 5.82
CA TRP A 49 4.79 0.30 5.51
C TRP A 49 4.73 -0.59 4.27
N VAL A 50 5.74 -0.48 3.44
CA VAL A 50 6.01 -1.34 2.30
C VAL A 50 7.29 -2.10 2.62
N ASP A 51 7.17 -3.41 2.84
CA ASP A 51 8.33 -4.25 3.12
C ASP A 51 9.19 -4.39 1.86
N ILE A 52 10.50 -4.14 1.97
CA ILE A 52 11.37 -4.16 0.80
C ILE A 52 11.46 -5.57 0.21
N LYS A 53 11.65 -6.60 1.04
CA LYS A 53 11.91 -7.96 0.54
C LYS A 53 10.63 -8.69 0.16
N GLY A 54 9.61 -8.59 1.01
CA GLY A 54 8.36 -9.32 0.89
C GLY A 54 7.37 -8.70 -0.10
N GLU A 55 7.44 -7.38 -0.33
CA GLU A 55 6.44 -6.67 -1.14
C GLU A 55 7.08 -5.98 -2.34
N LEU A 56 8.09 -5.13 -2.15
CA LEU A 56 8.73 -4.40 -3.24
C LEU A 56 9.51 -5.33 -4.19
N ASP A 57 10.45 -6.12 -3.66
CA ASP A 57 11.30 -7.01 -4.46
C ASP A 57 10.46 -8.07 -5.19
N LEU A 58 9.41 -8.58 -4.53
CA LEU A 58 8.43 -9.46 -5.14
C LEU A 58 7.79 -8.79 -6.37
N PHE A 59 7.27 -7.58 -6.19
CA PHE A 59 6.57 -6.89 -7.27
C PHE A 59 7.51 -6.52 -8.41
N GLN A 60 8.67 -5.94 -8.09
CA GLN A 60 9.65 -5.48 -9.06
C GLN A 60 10.28 -6.65 -9.86
N HIS A 61 10.79 -7.66 -9.17
CA HIS A 61 11.64 -8.67 -9.79
C HIS A 61 10.87 -9.91 -10.24
N GLN A 62 9.93 -10.41 -9.42
CA GLN A 62 9.24 -11.66 -9.74
C GLN A 62 8.02 -11.43 -10.62
N ILE A 63 7.24 -10.38 -10.33
CA ILE A 63 5.98 -10.12 -11.03
C ILE A 63 6.23 -9.27 -12.28
N LEU A 64 6.85 -8.10 -12.11
CA LEU A 64 7.10 -7.16 -13.20
C LEU A 64 8.31 -7.57 -14.05
N GLY A 65 9.33 -8.22 -13.45
CA GLY A 65 10.54 -8.62 -14.17
C GLY A 65 11.36 -7.44 -14.68
N VAL A 66 11.38 -6.34 -13.92
CA VAL A 66 12.10 -5.11 -14.28
C VAL A 66 13.50 -5.12 -13.64
N SER A 67 14.52 -4.85 -14.44
CA SER A 67 15.92 -4.82 -14.00
C SER A 67 16.74 -3.82 -14.81
N GLY A 68 17.86 -3.35 -14.24
CA GLY A 68 18.80 -2.45 -14.92
C GLY A 68 18.38 -0.99 -14.87
N GLY A 69 19.06 -0.13 -15.63
CA GLY A 69 18.84 1.33 -15.60
C GLY A 69 19.81 2.08 -14.71
N SER A 70 19.80 3.41 -14.85
CA SER A 70 20.66 4.29 -14.06
C SER A 70 20.21 4.35 -12.58
N PRO A 71 21.09 4.75 -11.65
CA PRO A 71 20.72 4.95 -10.24
C PRO A 71 19.50 5.88 -10.06
N GLY A 72 19.38 6.91 -10.89
CA GLY A 72 18.23 7.83 -10.87
C GLY A 72 16.93 7.17 -11.34
N GLN A 73 16.99 6.28 -12.34
CA GLN A 73 15.82 5.50 -12.78
C GLN A 73 15.42 4.46 -11.73
N GLN A 74 16.39 3.81 -11.09
CA GLN A 74 16.13 2.88 -9.99
C GLN A 74 15.46 3.58 -8.81
N LEU A 75 15.92 4.77 -8.42
CA LEU A 75 15.27 5.56 -7.38
C LEU A 75 13.81 5.91 -7.74
N LYS A 76 13.57 6.36 -8.97
CA LYS A 76 12.21 6.66 -9.46
C LYS A 76 11.32 5.41 -9.47
N LEU A 77 11.87 4.28 -9.90
CA LEU A 77 11.18 2.99 -9.91
C LEU A 77 10.78 2.56 -8.50
N THR A 78 11.71 2.61 -7.55
CA THR A 78 11.42 2.31 -6.14
C THR A 78 10.29 3.18 -5.63
N GLN A 79 10.39 4.52 -5.76
CA GLN A 79 9.35 5.45 -5.27
C GLN A 79 7.99 5.19 -5.91
N PHE A 80 7.98 4.92 -7.21
CA PHE A 80 6.78 4.65 -7.98
C PHE A 80 6.10 3.34 -7.54
N LEU A 81 6.87 2.26 -7.40
CA LEU A 81 6.34 0.96 -6.99
C LEU A 81 5.88 0.97 -5.54
N THR A 82 6.68 1.50 -4.61
CA THR A 82 6.29 1.55 -3.20
C THR A 82 5.08 2.43 -2.98
N ARG A 83 4.90 3.50 -3.75
CA ARG A 83 3.68 4.31 -3.67
C ARG A 83 2.45 3.49 -4.06
N LYS A 84 2.50 2.77 -5.18
CA LYS A 84 1.37 1.93 -5.62
C LYS A 84 1.06 0.82 -4.63
N ILE A 85 2.07 0.17 -4.06
CA ILE A 85 1.87 -0.85 -3.04
C ILE A 85 1.21 -0.23 -1.80
N ALA A 86 1.70 0.91 -1.32
CA ALA A 86 1.13 1.58 -0.16
C ALA A 86 -0.33 2.00 -0.39
N ASP A 87 -0.65 2.54 -1.56
CA ASP A 87 -2.02 2.91 -1.95
C ASP A 87 -2.94 1.67 -1.96
N GLN A 88 -2.49 0.53 -2.48
CA GLN A 88 -3.28 -0.69 -2.47
C GLN A 88 -3.48 -1.25 -1.06
N LYS A 89 -2.42 -1.27 -0.25
CA LYS A 89 -2.51 -1.73 1.15
C LYS A 89 -3.46 -0.87 1.97
N ALA A 90 -3.43 0.45 1.76
CA ALA A 90 -4.38 1.38 2.35
C ALA A 90 -5.83 0.97 2.01
N GLN A 91 -6.15 0.68 0.75
CA GLN A 91 -7.50 0.24 0.35
C GLN A 91 -7.89 -1.08 1.02
N LEU A 92 -7.02 -2.10 1.01
CA LEU A 92 -7.30 -3.40 1.62
C LEU A 92 -7.60 -3.28 3.13
N VAL A 93 -6.90 -2.38 3.82
CA VAL A 93 -7.10 -2.13 5.25
C VAL A 93 -8.38 -1.36 5.54
N LEU A 94 -8.78 -0.45 4.66
CA LEU A 94 -10.05 0.27 4.75
C LEU A 94 -11.24 -0.66 4.58
N GLU A 95 -11.15 -1.65 3.68
CA GLU A 95 -12.17 -2.68 3.51
C GLU A 95 -12.35 -3.55 4.75
N GLU A 96 -11.31 -3.73 5.57
CA GLU A 96 -11.39 -4.42 6.87
C GLU A 96 -12.00 -3.56 7.99
N GLY A 97 -12.34 -2.30 7.69
CA GLY A 97 -12.96 -1.37 8.64
C GLY A 97 -12.05 -0.98 9.81
N ARG A 98 -10.72 -1.10 9.67
CA ARG A 98 -9.79 -0.79 10.77
C ARG A 98 -9.86 0.67 11.21
N MET A 99 -10.06 1.56 10.24
CA MET A 99 -10.21 2.99 10.48
C MET A 99 -11.50 3.34 11.21
N GLU A 100 -12.46 2.41 11.40
CA GLU A 100 -13.61 2.64 12.27
C GLU A 100 -13.27 2.45 13.74
N LYS A 101 -12.39 1.49 14.01
CA LYS A 101 -12.01 1.04 15.36
C LYS A 101 -10.95 1.93 16.00
N SER A 102 -10.14 2.62 15.20
CA SER A 102 -9.05 3.49 15.68
C SER A 102 -8.95 4.78 14.86
N SER A 103 -8.54 5.87 15.51
CA SER A 103 -8.15 7.14 14.85
C SER A 103 -6.78 7.08 14.20
N GLU A 104 -5.96 6.12 14.60
CA GLU A 104 -4.60 5.92 14.10
C GLU A 104 -4.38 4.44 13.79
N VAL A 105 -3.96 4.14 12.57
CA VAL A 105 -3.69 2.77 12.14
C VAL A 105 -2.29 2.68 11.55
N LEU A 106 -1.48 1.77 12.11
CA LEU A 106 -0.21 1.38 11.53
C LEU A 106 -0.40 0.07 10.76
N VAL A 107 -0.18 0.12 9.46
CA VAL A 107 -0.17 -1.04 8.56
C VAL A 107 1.27 -1.43 8.33
N LYS A 108 1.72 -2.52 8.95
CA LYS A 108 3.06 -3.07 8.72
C LYS A 108 3.07 -3.93 7.46
N GLY A 109 4.11 -4.75 7.25
CA GLY A 109 4.06 -5.84 6.28
C GLY A 109 2.84 -6.74 6.54
N PHE A 110 2.28 -7.33 5.48
CA PHE A 110 1.19 -8.30 5.61
C PHE A 110 1.72 -9.67 6.10
N THR A 111 2.15 -9.68 7.35
CA THR A 111 2.67 -10.82 8.10
C THR A 111 1.85 -11.00 9.37
N GLU A 112 2.02 -12.13 10.07
CA GLU A 112 1.37 -12.41 11.35
C GLU A 112 -0.16 -12.21 11.29
N THR A 113 -0.69 -11.15 11.90
CA THR A 113 -2.12 -10.84 11.97
C THR A 113 -2.73 -10.42 10.64
N ASP A 114 -1.90 -9.98 9.69
CA ASP A 114 -2.33 -9.43 8.40
C ASP A 114 -1.99 -10.37 7.23
N VAL A 115 -1.54 -11.59 7.53
CA VAL A 115 -1.09 -12.57 6.51
C VAL A 115 -2.16 -12.90 5.48
N HIS A 116 -3.45 -12.86 5.86
CA HIS A 116 -4.56 -13.11 4.95
C HIS A 116 -4.76 -12.01 3.90
N LEU A 117 -4.20 -10.81 4.12
CA LEU A 117 -4.25 -9.71 3.15
C LEU A 117 -3.16 -9.84 2.08
N PHE A 118 -2.10 -10.60 2.34
CA PHE A 118 -1.00 -10.77 1.39
C PHE A 118 -1.43 -11.41 0.06
N PRO A 119 -2.20 -12.52 0.03
CA PRO A 119 -2.71 -13.07 -1.22
C PRO A 119 -3.54 -12.07 -2.03
N ARG A 120 -4.29 -11.18 -1.38
CA ARG A 120 -5.08 -10.13 -2.04
C ARG A 120 -4.16 -9.08 -2.68
N LEU A 121 -3.10 -8.69 -1.99
CA LEU A 121 -2.07 -7.79 -2.51
C LEU A 121 -1.34 -8.41 -3.71
N GLU A 122 -0.92 -9.66 -3.62
CA GLU A 122 -0.23 -10.35 -4.71
C GLU A 122 -1.15 -10.54 -5.93
N ALA A 123 -2.41 -10.90 -5.72
CA ALA A 123 -3.40 -10.99 -6.78
C ALA A 123 -3.54 -9.66 -7.53
N TRP A 124 -3.65 -8.55 -6.79
CA TRP A 124 -3.67 -7.21 -7.39
C TRP A 124 -2.37 -6.91 -8.14
N MET A 125 -1.20 -7.23 -7.61
CA MET A 125 0.09 -7.00 -8.29
C MET A 125 0.13 -7.72 -9.65
N ARG A 126 -0.39 -8.95 -9.71
CA ARG A 126 -0.48 -9.73 -10.96
C ARG A 126 -1.49 -9.13 -11.92
N GLU A 127 -2.64 -8.67 -11.43
CA GLU A 127 -3.68 -8.01 -12.22
C GLU A 127 -3.16 -6.71 -12.88
N VAL A 128 -2.44 -5.87 -12.13
CA VAL A 128 -1.98 -4.57 -12.65
C VAL A 128 -0.67 -4.64 -13.43
N LYS A 129 -0.06 -5.83 -13.54
CA LYS A 129 1.28 -6.05 -14.09
C LYS A 129 1.51 -5.32 -15.42
N ASP A 130 0.67 -5.56 -16.42
CA ASP A 130 0.91 -5.04 -17.77
C ASP A 130 0.76 -3.53 -17.82
N ARG A 131 -0.25 -2.98 -17.12
CA ARG A 131 -0.44 -1.53 -16.97
C ARG A 131 0.77 -0.88 -16.29
N VAL A 132 1.24 -1.47 -15.19
CA VAL A 132 2.36 -0.93 -14.42
C VAL A 132 3.67 -0.99 -15.22
N ARG A 133 3.88 -2.04 -16.03
CA ARG A 133 5.02 -2.10 -16.96
C ARG A 133 5.00 -0.97 -17.99
N GLU A 134 3.83 -0.67 -18.55
CA GLU A 134 3.71 0.43 -19.51
C GLU A 134 3.91 1.80 -18.84
N GLU A 135 3.40 1.98 -17.62
CA GLU A 135 3.66 3.20 -16.84
C GLU A 135 5.15 3.37 -16.51
N ILE A 136 5.86 2.29 -16.18
CA ILE A 136 7.33 2.31 -15.96
C ILE A 136 8.04 2.74 -17.24
N ARG A 137 7.68 2.16 -18.39
CA ARG A 137 8.27 2.49 -19.67
C ARG A 137 8.07 3.97 -20.04
N THR A 138 6.87 4.48 -19.83
CA THR A 138 6.49 5.85 -20.21
C THR A 138 7.01 6.91 -19.25
N GLN A 139 7.03 6.64 -17.94
CA GLN A 139 7.37 7.64 -16.91
C GLN A 139 8.83 7.58 -16.45
N ILE A 140 9.45 6.39 -16.52
CA ILE A 140 10.80 6.12 -15.98
C ILE A 140 11.78 5.77 -17.11
N GLY A 141 11.29 5.19 -18.21
CA GLY A 141 12.12 4.80 -19.35
C GLY A 141 12.89 3.50 -19.11
N LEU A 142 12.26 2.54 -18.43
CA LEU A 142 12.76 1.17 -18.21
C LEU A 142 11.87 0.14 -18.91
#